data_AF-A0A9E4YMR0-F1
#
_entry.id   AF-A0A9E4YMR0-F1
#
_cell.length_a   1.000
_cell.length_b   1.000
_cell.length_c   1.000
_cell.angle_alpha   90.00
_cell.angle_beta   90.00
_cell.angle_gamma   90.00
#
_symmetry.space_group_name_H-M   'P 1'
#
loop_
_entity.id
_entity.type
_entity.pdbx_description
1 polymer ?
#
loop_
_entity_poly.entity_id
_entity_poly.type
_entity_poly.pdbx_seq_one_letter_code
_entity_poly.pdbx_strand_id
1 'polypeptide(L)'
;MRQQLSIEGAFTQGELEPPFHYLPFQMPAGATRLEVTYHFDTIEAEEAKRIEEELRKETPYGPGGQNVVDAGIFDARGHDFLSGGFRGWSGGSRSGFYITPKDATPGYIRGALAPGEWSIVLGCPTLRGERARYWVDVSIEVDVNTEPATELFEPAQAKSYARSGERRWYKGDFHSHTFHSDGYNSIDEYVVEASRVGLDFLAITDHNTTSHFEEIATRKDDLLLIPGEEVTTSWGHANVWGLGAWVDFRCTDDGGMQRIIDFVHERGGLFSPNHPKAGYPWEFEGVRGYRVTEAWQGPWRLGNEESREFWER
;
A
#
# COMPACT_ATOMS: atom_id res chain seq x y z
N MET A 1 16.25 -9.43 -25.92
CA MET A 1 15.08 -9.00 -26.73
C MET A 1 14.20 -8.11 -25.86
N ARG A 2 13.47 -7.15 -26.44
CA ARG A 2 12.47 -6.36 -25.73
C ARG A 2 11.09 -6.62 -26.33
N GLN A 3 10.10 -6.89 -25.48
CA GLN A 3 8.69 -7.00 -25.85
C GLN A 3 7.95 -5.78 -25.30
N GLN A 4 6.98 -5.26 -26.04
CA GLN A 4 6.17 -4.11 -25.64
C GLN A 4 4.71 -4.35 -25.98
N LEU A 5 3.82 -3.86 -25.11
CA LEU A 5 2.38 -3.82 -25.33
C LEU A 5 1.81 -2.58 -24.65
N SER A 6 0.75 -2.04 -25.24
CA SER A 6 0.02 -0.89 -24.71
C SER A 6 -1.44 -1.29 -24.54
N ILE A 7 -2.01 -0.96 -23.39
CA ILE A 7 -3.38 -1.27 -23.00
C ILE A 7 -4.09 0.04 -22.70
N GLU A 8 -5.27 0.22 -23.28
CA GLU A 8 -6.09 1.43 -23.06
C GLU A 8 -7.43 1.03 -22.46
N GLY A 9 -8.00 1.92 -21.66
CA GLY A 9 -9.33 1.75 -21.09
C GLY A 9 -9.86 3.04 -20.48
N ALA A 10 -10.91 2.93 -19.69
CA ALA A 10 -11.44 4.07 -18.95
C ALA A 10 -12.13 3.63 -17.66
N PHE A 11 -12.10 4.48 -16.65
CA PHE A 11 -13.00 4.42 -15.51
C PHE A 11 -14.24 5.27 -15.79
N THR A 12 -15.41 4.75 -15.46
CA THR A 12 -16.69 5.47 -15.50
C THR A 12 -17.39 5.41 -14.14
N GLN A 13 -18.23 6.38 -13.82
CA GLN A 13 -18.91 6.43 -12.51
C GLN A 13 -19.70 5.15 -12.16
N GLY A 14 -20.18 4.41 -13.16
CA GLY A 14 -20.94 3.17 -12.95
C GLY A 14 -20.07 1.92 -12.72
N GLU A 15 -18.75 2.02 -12.87
CA GLU A 15 -17.79 0.90 -12.79
C GLU A 15 -16.86 1.01 -11.57
N LEU A 16 -17.13 1.93 -10.65
CA LEU A 16 -16.32 2.11 -9.44
C LEU A 16 -16.57 0.99 -8.39
N GLU A 17 -17.44 0.02 -8.67
CA GLU A 17 -17.69 -1.14 -7.80
C GLU A 17 -17.76 -2.46 -8.61
N PRO A 18 -16.80 -3.41 -8.44
CA PRO A 18 -15.61 -3.31 -7.61
C PRO A 18 -14.56 -2.36 -8.23
N PRO A 19 -13.82 -1.60 -7.41
CA PRO A 19 -13.03 -0.44 -7.88
C PRO A 19 -11.73 -0.81 -8.61
N PHE A 20 -11.55 -2.07 -9.03
CA PHE A 20 -10.29 -2.58 -9.57
C PHE A 20 -10.43 -3.15 -10.97
N HIS A 21 -9.70 -2.56 -11.92
CA HIS A 21 -9.54 -3.09 -13.26
C HIS A 21 -8.30 -3.97 -13.32
N TYR A 22 -8.45 -5.21 -13.77
CA TYR A 22 -7.33 -6.14 -13.98
C TYR A 22 -7.00 -6.23 -15.46
N LEU A 23 -5.76 -5.93 -15.81
CA LEU A 23 -5.25 -5.89 -17.17
C LEU A 23 -4.25 -7.05 -17.35
N PRO A 24 -4.69 -8.20 -17.88
CA PRO A 24 -3.84 -9.37 -18.01
C PRO A 24 -2.82 -9.19 -19.14
N PHE A 25 -1.61 -9.72 -18.93
CA PHE A 25 -0.57 -9.82 -19.96
C PHE A 25 0.28 -11.07 -19.73
N GLN A 26 0.96 -11.53 -20.78
CA GLN A 26 1.80 -12.73 -20.69
C GLN A 26 3.24 -12.34 -20.35
N MET A 27 3.75 -12.85 -19.22
CA MET A 27 5.16 -12.80 -18.87
C MET A 27 5.90 -13.92 -19.61
N PRO A 28 6.87 -13.60 -20.49
CA PRO A 28 7.63 -14.60 -21.22
C PRO A 28 8.68 -15.29 -20.33
N ALA A 29 9.07 -16.50 -20.72
CA ALA A 29 10.24 -17.15 -20.12
C ALA A 29 11.53 -16.35 -20.39
N GLY A 30 12.45 -16.35 -19.44
CA GLY A 30 13.71 -15.59 -19.53
C GLY A 30 13.56 -14.08 -19.32
N ALA A 31 12.43 -13.62 -18.78
CA ALA A 31 12.24 -12.21 -18.42
C ALA A 31 13.24 -11.77 -17.34
N THR A 32 13.95 -10.67 -17.61
CA THR A 32 14.98 -10.11 -16.71
C THR A 32 14.59 -8.76 -16.14
N ARG A 33 13.69 -8.03 -16.82
CA ARG A 33 13.15 -6.75 -16.36
C ARG A 33 11.72 -6.57 -16.88
N LEU A 34 10.83 -6.19 -15.97
CA LEU A 34 9.51 -5.67 -16.28
C LEU A 34 9.53 -4.17 -15.98
N GLU A 35 8.98 -3.37 -16.88
CA GLU A 35 8.76 -1.93 -16.69
C GLU A 35 7.34 -1.58 -17.15
N VAL A 36 6.63 -0.84 -16.32
CA VAL A 36 5.25 -0.42 -16.56
C VAL A 36 5.18 1.08 -16.38
N THR A 37 4.61 1.78 -17.34
CA THR A 37 4.25 3.20 -17.22
C THR A 37 2.77 3.36 -17.45
N TYR A 38 2.15 4.28 -16.74
CA TYR A 38 0.72 4.55 -16.90
C TYR A 38 0.44 6.05 -16.84
N HIS A 39 -0.58 6.45 -17.58
CA HIS A 39 -1.12 7.79 -17.55
C HIS A 39 -2.63 7.74 -17.72
N PHE A 40 -3.32 8.79 -17.29
CA PHE A 40 -4.76 8.87 -17.35
C PHE A 40 -5.21 10.32 -17.60
N ASP A 41 -6.43 10.46 -18.08
CA ASP A 41 -7.06 11.76 -18.28
C ASP A 41 -7.12 12.52 -16.94
N THR A 42 -6.56 13.73 -16.91
CA THR A 42 -6.75 14.69 -15.82
C THR A 42 -7.87 15.66 -16.17
N ILE A 43 -8.50 16.27 -15.15
CA ILE A 43 -9.41 17.39 -15.40
C ILE A 43 -8.60 18.69 -15.53
N GLU A 44 -9.20 19.73 -16.10
CA GLU A 44 -8.53 21.03 -16.29
C GLU A 44 -8.03 21.62 -14.95
N ALA A 45 -6.83 22.20 -14.96
CA ALA A 45 -6.11 22.57 -13.73
C ALA A 45 -6.88 23.59 -12.87
N GLU A 46 -7.49 24.59 -13.49
CA GLU A 46 -8.31 25.60 -12.82
C GLU A 46 -9.57 24.99 -12.19
N GLU A 47 -10.16 23.98 -12.83
CA GLU A 47 -11.32 23.27 -12.31
C GLU A 47 -10.93 22.36 -11.14
N ALA A 48 -9.84 21.61 -11.25
CA ALA A 48 -9.30 20.83 -10.15
C ALA A 48 -9.02 21.70 -8.93
N LYS A 49 -8.36 22.85 -9.13
CA LYS A 49 -8.08 23.79 -8.04
C LYS A 49 -9.36 24.29 -7.38
N ARG A 50 -10.39 24.63 -8.16
CA ARG A 50 -11.69 25.05 -7.64
C ARG A 50 -12.35 23.95 -6.80
N ILE A 51 -12.36 22.72 -7.29
CA ILE A 51 -12.92 21.57 -6.56
C ILE A 51 -12.16 21.36 -5.23
N GLU A 52 -10.84 21.40 -5.28
CA GLU A 52 -10.00 21.23 -4.10
C GLU A 52 -10.24 22.33 -3.06
N GLU A 53 -10.34 23.59 -3.48
CA GLU A 53 -10.63 24.73 -2.60
C GLU A 53 -12.00 24.61 -1.91
N GLU A 54 -13.00 24.05 -2.58
CA GLU A 54 -14.30 23.76 -1.98
C GLU A 54 -14.23 22.61 -0.97
N LEU A 55 -13.59 21.48 -1.34
CA LEU A 55 -13.45 20.31 -0.45
C LEU A 55 -12.70 20.65 0.83
N ARG A 56 -11.65 21.47 0.74
CA ARG A 56 -10.84 21.89 1.90
C ARG A 56 -11.62 22.70 2.94
N LYS A 57 -12.82 23.22 2.63
CA LYS A 57 -13.67 23.90 3.61
C LYS A 57 -14.29 22.94 4.62
N GLU A 58 -14.55 21.71 4.19
CA GLU A 58 -15.18 20.67 5.01
C GLU A 58 -14.17 19.64 5.51
N THR A 59 -13.26 19.23 4.62
CA THR A 59 -12.21 18.25 4.89
C THR A 59 -10.85 18.85 4.55
N PRO A 60 -10.19 19.58 5.48
CA PRO A 60 -8.91 20.25 5.22
C PRO A 60 -7.79 19.30 4.74
N TYR A 61 -7.95 18.01 5.04
CA TYR A 61 -7.03 16.92 4.69
C TYR A 61 -7.67 15.90 3.74
N GLY A 62 -8.80 16.22 3.13
CA GLY A 62 -9.51 15.32 2.22
C GLY A 62 -8.86 15.18 0.83
N PRO A 63 -9.48 14.42 -0.08
CA PRO A 63 -8.94 14.16 -1.40
C PRO A 63 -8.80 15.44 -2.23
N GLY A 64 -7.76 15.47 -3.07
CA GLY A 64 -7.49 16.58 -3.98
C GLY A 64 -8.53 16.75 -5.09
N GLY A 65 -8.39 17.82 -5.86
CA GLY A 65 -9.35 18.15 -6.93
C GLY A 65 -9.18 17.39 -8.24
N GLN A 66 -8.13 16.57 -8.38
CA GLN A 66 -7.84 15.80 -9.60
C GLN A 66 -8.42 14.39 -9.56
N ASN A 67 -8.41 13.73 -10.73
CA ASN A 67 -8.52 12.28 -10.81
C ASN A 67 -7.33 11.61 -10.11
N VAL A 68 -7.58 10.47 -9.48
CA VAL A 68 -6.54 9.61 -8.91
C VAL A 68 -6.75 8.22 -9.47
N VAL A 69 -5.72 7.70 -10.13
CA VAL A 69 -5.64 6.30 -10.55
C VAL A 69 -4.40 5.70 -9.92
N ASP A 70 -4.62 4.64 -9.15
CA ASP A 70 -3.58 3.87 -8.51
C ASP A 70 -3.21 2.67 -9.38
N ALA A 71 -1.96 2.22 -9.28
CA ALA A 71 -1.51 1.02 -9.98
C ALA A 71 -0.79 0.05 -9.05
N GLY A 72 -0.95 -1.23 -9.33
CA GLY A 72 -0.17 -2.31 -8.76
C GLY A 72 -0.11 -3.51 -9.70
N ILE A 73 0.40 -4.63 -9.21
CA ILE A 73 0.58 -5.81 -10.05
C ILE A 73 0.52 -7.13 -9.27
N PHE A 74 -0.07 -8.14 -9.91
CA PHE A 74 -0.09 -9.53 -9.49
C PHE A 74 0.68 -10.39 -10.49
N ASP A 75 1.39 -11.39 -9.97
CA ASP A 75 2.09 -12.38 -10.78
C ASP A 75 1.21 -13.59 -11.15
N ALA A 76 1.84 -14.59 -11.75
CA ALA A 76 1.21 -15.83 -12.23
C ALA A 76 0.47 -16.66 -11.16
N ARG A 77 0.60 -16.33 -9.86
CA ARG A 77 -0.24 -16.92 -8.81
C ARG A 77 -1.65 -16.33 -8.77
N GLY A 78 -1.95 -15.36 -9.62
CA GLY A 78 -3.27 -14.75 -9.78
C GLY A 78 -3.53 -13.63 -8.78
N HIS A 79 -4.76 -13.12 -8.80
CA HIS A 79 -5.16 -11.96 -8.00
C HIS A 79 -6.36 -12.26 -7.08
N ASP A 80 -6.54 -13.52 -6.70
CA ASP A 80 -7.59 -13.92 -5.75
C ASP A 80 -7.44 -13.18 -4.43
N PHE A 81 -8.56 -12.78 -3.84
CA PHE A 81 -8.59 -12.02 -2.59
C PHE A 81 -7.93 -12.81 -1.45
N LEU A 82 -6.98 -12.20 -0.73
CA LEU A 82 -6.18 -12.79 0.37
C LEU A 82 -5.21 -13.93 -0.01
N SER A 83 -5.12 -14.33 -1.28
CA SER A 83 -4.21 -15.42 -1.71
C SER A 83 -3.45 -15.15 -3.01
N GLY A 84 -3.69 -14.01 -3.65
CA GLY A 84 -3.05 -13.65 -4.90
C GLY A 84 -1.54 -13.41 -4.79
N GLY A 85 -0.86 -13.52 -5.92
CA GLY A 85 0.57 -13.26 -6.06
C GLY A 85 0.92 -11.79 -6.15
N PHE A 86 0.58 -11.01 -5.12
CA PHE A 86 0.83 -9.58 -5.10
C PHE A 86 2.33 -9.26 -5.25
N ARG A 87 2.64 -8.24 -6.06
CA ARG A 87 4.02 -7.82 -6.38
C ARG A 87 4.26 -6.33 -6.18
N GLY A 88 3.27 -5.58 -5.69
CA GLY A 88 3.45 -4.19 -5.33
C GLY A 88 2.27 -3.30 -5.68
N TRP A 89 2.31 -2.12 -5.07
CA TRP A 89 1.31 -1.06 -5.21
C TRP A 89 2.04 0.28 -5.15
N SER A 90 1.72 1.17 -6.09
CA SER A 90 2.21 2.55 -6.11
C SER A 90 1.29 3.51 -5.36
N GLY A 91 0.02 3.15 -5.20
CA GLY A 91 -1.04 4.16 -5.05
C GLY A 91 -0.98 5.18 -6.19
N GLY A 92 -1.30 6.43 -5.86
CA GLY A 92 -1.26 7.57 -6.79
C GLY A 92 0.10 8.28 -6.84
N SER A 93 1.11 7.77 -6.12
CA SER A 93 2.40 8.47 -5.91
C SER A 93 3.35 8.40 -7.11
N ARG A 94 3.02 7.59 -8.14
CA ARG A 94 3.93 7.27 -9.24
C ARG A 94 3.22 7.31 -10.59
N SER A 95 3.98 7.39 -11.68
CA SER A 95 3.50 7.26 -13.05
C SER A 95 4.03 5.98 -13.74
N GLY A 96 4.71 5.13 -12.98
CA GLY A 96 5.32 3.91 -13.48
C GLY A 96 6.20 3.22 -12.43
N PHE A 97 6.59 1.99 -12.73
CA PHE A 97 7.40 1.15 -11.88
C PHE A 97 8.18 0.12 -12.71
N TYR A 98 9.18 -0.50 -12.09
CA TYR A 98 9.87 -1.64 -12.65
C TYR A 98 10.11 -2.72 -11.60
N ILE A 99 10.24 -3.96 -12.06
CA ILE A 99 10.59 -5.12 -11.26
C ILE A 99 11.68 -5.91 -11.99
N THR A 100 12.72 -6.29 -11.25
CA THR A 100 13.75 -7.23 -11.69
C THR A 100 13.95 -8.30 -10.61
N PRO A 101 14.72 -9.37 -10.88
CA PRO A 101 15.11 -10.32 -9.85
C PRO A 101 15.87 -9.71 -8.67
N LYS A 102 16.61 -8.62 -8.88
CA LYS A 102 17.56 -8.07 -7.89
C LYS A 102 17.17 -6.71 -7.32
N ASP A 103 16.23 -6.03 -7.93
CA ASP A 103 15.83 -4.67 -7.58
C ASP A 103 14.43 -4.35 -8.11
N ALA A 104 13.75 -3.40 -7.49
CA ALA A 104 12.44 -2.94 -7.91
C ALA A 104 12.22 -1.47 -7.50
N THR A 105 11.25 -0.82 -8.15
CA THR A 105 10.79 0.49 -7.67
C THR A 105 10.22 0.37 -6.26
N PRO A 106 10.53 1.28 -5.31
CA PRO A 106 9.91 1.25 -3.99
C PRO A 106 8.37 1.26 -4.09
N GLY A 107 7.73 0.43 -3.27
CA GLY A 107 6.33 0.03 -3.43
C GLY A 107 6.15 -1.34 -4.09
N TYR A 108 7.20 -1.86 -4.76
CA TYR A 108 7.18 -3.14 -5.47
C TYR A 108 8.19 -4.16 -4.93
N ILE A 109 7.82 -5.42 -5.07
CA ILE A 109 8.58 -6.57 -4.55
C ILE A 109 9.42 -7.15 -5.69
N ARG A 110 10.74 -7.01 -5.57
CA ARG A 110 11.72 -7.66 -6.47
C ARG A 110 11.64 -9.19 -6.39
N GLY A 111 12.25 -9.89 -7.34
CA GLY A 111 12.32 -11.35 -7.36
C GLY A 111 11.97 -11.94 -8.72
N ALA A 112 11.90 -13.27 -8.83
CA ALA A 112 11.66 -13.95 -10.09
C ALA A 112 10.48 -13.37 -10.87
N LEU A 113 10.69 -13.22 -12.19
CA LEU A 113 9.67 -12.89 -13.17
C LEU A 113 9.21 -14.19 -13.83
N ALA A 114 8.50 -15.03 -13.06
CA ALA A 114 8.06 -16.34 -13.51
C ALA A 114 7.15 -16.22 -14.76
N PRO A 115 7.33 -17.08 -15.77
CA PRO A 115 6.47 -17.06 -16.95
C PRO A 115 5.03 -17.41 -16.60
N GLY A 116 4.08 -16.82 -17.32
CA GLY A 116 2.65 -17.03 -17.11
C GLY A 116 1.85 -15.75 -17.25
N GLU A 117 0.56 -15.82 -16.94
CA GLU A 117 -0.32 -14.66 -16.96
C GLU A 117 -0.11 -13.80 -15.73
N TRP A 118 0.31 -12.56 -15.93
CA TRP A 118 0.40 -11.53 -14.89
C TRP A 118 -0.73 -10.54 -15.10
N SER A 119 -1.08 -9.77 -14.06
CA SER A 119 -2.14 -8.78 -14.14
C SER A 119 -1.71 -7.46 -13.52
N ILE A 120 -1.75 -6.39 -14.31
CA ILE A 120 -1.70 -5.04 -13.75
C ILE A 120 -3.06 -4.77 -13.13
N VAL A 121 -3.09 -4.28 -11.90
CA VAL A 121 -4.33 -3.85 -11.24
C VAL A 121 -4.34 -2.32 -11.20
N LEU A 122 -5.45 -1.73 -11.63
CA LEU A 122 -5.68 -0.29 -11.51
C LEU A 122 -6.85 -0.04 -10.57
N GLY A 123 -6.68 0.89 -9.63
CA GLY A 123 -7.75 1.41 -8.78
C GLY A 123 -8.09 2.85 -9.12
N CYS A 124 -9.33 3.29 -8.97
CA CYS A 124 -9.71 4.69 -9.14
C CYS A 124 -10.43 5.22 -7.90
N PRO A 125 -9.69 5.56 -6.82
CA PRO A 125 -10.30 6.05 -5.59
C PRO A 125 -10.93 7.44 -5.74
N THR A 126 -10.58 8.18 -6.78
CA THR A 126 -11.17 9.49 -7.06
C THR A 126 -11.37 9.69 -8.55
N LEU A 127 -12.63 9.69 -8.97
CA LEU A 127 -13.05 10.07 -10.31
C LEU A 127 -13.77 11.42 -10.27
N ARG A 128 -13.26 12.38 -11.01
CA ARG A 128 -13.80 13.72 -11.23
C ARG A 128 -14.36 13.78 -12.64
N GLY A 129 -15.66 14.08 -12.73
CA GLY A 129 -16.41 14.01 -13.98
C GLY A 129 -16.99 12.62 -14.24
N GLU A 130 -17.41 12.38 -15.49
CA GLU A 130 -18.12 11.16 -15.89
C GLU A 130 -17.18 10.00 -16.24
N ARG A 131 -15.96 10.31 -16.71
CA ARG A 131 -15.00 9.33 -17.23
C ARG A 131 -13.56 9.83 -17.14
N ALA A 132 -12.62 8.92 -16.88
CA ALA A 132 -11.19 9.13 -17.07
C ALA A 132 -10.61 7.98 -17.90
N ARG A 133 -10.06 8.25 -19.09
CA ARG A 133 -9.31 7.22 -19.84
C ARG A 133 -7.96 6.98 -19.21
N TYR A 134 -7.44 5.78 -19.39
CA TYR A 134 -6.09 5.42 -19.00
C TYR A 134 -5.37 4.68 -20.12
N TRP A 135 -4.05 4.75 -20.07
CA TRP A 135 -3.11 4.07 -20.94
C TRP A 135 -2.03 3.44 -20.07
N VAL A 136 -1.71 2.19 -20.36
CA VAL A 136 -0.70 1.42 -19.65
C VAL A 136 0.24 0.80 -20.67
N ASP A 137 1.50 1.20 -20.62
CA ASP A 137 2.57 0.63 -21.44
C ASP A 137 3.38 -0.34 -20.61
N VAL A 138 3.55 -1.56 -21.13
CA VAL A 138 4.34 -2.61 -20.50
C VAL A 138 5.51 -2.95 -21.41
N SER A 139 6.72 -2.90 -20.85
CA SER A 139 7.96 -3.26 -21.52
C SER A 139 8.67 -4.37 -20.76
N ILE A 140 8.99 -5.46 -21.46
CA ILE A 140 9.64 -6.64 -20.87
C ILE A 140 10.95 -6.90 -21.59
N GLU A 141 12.05 -6.92 -20.84
CA GLU A 141 13.35 -7.37 -21.33
C GLU A 141 13.50 -8.88 -21.10
N VAL A 142 13.96 -9.58 -22.15
CA VAL A 142 14.10 -11.03 -22.18
C VAL A 142 15.51 -11.40 -22.59
N ASP A 143 16.15 -12.26 -21.80
CA ASP A 143 17.40 -12.92 -22.16
C ASP A 143 17.14 -14.42 -22.34
N VAL A 144 17.33 -14.90 -23.58
CA VAL A 144 17.10 -16.30 -23.96
C VAL A 144 18.09 -17.28 -23.31
N ASN A 145 19.18 -16.77 -22.73
CA ASN A 145 20.14 -17.58 -21.99
C ASN A 145 19.87 -17.61 -20.48
N THR A 146 18.90 -16.81 -20.01
CA THR A 146 18.49 -16.82 -18.61
C THR A 146 17.47 -17.95 -18.41
N GLU A 147 17.82 -18.89 -17.54
CA GLU A 147 16.88 -19.93 -17.11
C GLU A 147 15.62 -19.29 -16.49
N PRO A 148 14.42 -19.84 -16.72
CA PRO A 148 13.19 -19.33 -16.13
C PRO A 148 13.33 -19.21 -14.61
N ALA A 149 13.14 -17.99 -14.10
CA ALA A 149 13.20 -17.75 -12.67
C ALA A 149 12.00 -18.39 -11.97
N THR A 150 12.25 -19.19 -10.94
CA THR A 150 11.21 -19.92 -10.19
C THR A 150 11.11 -19.51 -8.72
N GLU A 151 12.11 -18.83 -8.18
CA GLU A 151 12.14 -18.42 -6.78
C GLU A 151 11.65 -16.98 -6.60
N LEU A 152 10.54 -16.83 -5.91
CA LEU A 152 10.11 -15.54 -5.40
C LEU A 152 11.00 -15.12 -4.23
N PHE A 153 11.24 -13.83 -4.11
CA PHE A 153 11.74 -13.31 -2.85
C PHE A 153 10.59 -13.36 -1.84
N GLU A 154 10.67 -14.32 -0.92
CA GLU A 154 9.82 -14.36 0.27
C GLU A 154 10.48 -13.44 1.32
N PRO A 155 9.81 -12.36 1.77
CA PRO A 155 10.36 -11.54 2.84
C PRO A 155 10.64 -12.45 4.03
N ALA A 156 11.89 -12.43 4.49
CA ALA A 156 12.26 -13.14 5.70
C ALA A 156 11.29 -12.73 6.81
N GLN A 157 10.80 -13.70 7.60
CA GLN A 157 10.01 -13.41 8.78
C GLN A 157 10.69 -12.31 9.60
N ALA A 158 9.91 -11.31 10.02
CA ALA A 158 10.40 -10.19 10.80
C ALA A 158 11.29 -10.71 11.95
N LYS A 159 12.42 -10.04 12.18
CA LYS A 159 13.34 -10.41 13.27
C LYS A 159 12.56 -10.49 14.58
N SER A 160 12.62 -11.63 15.25
CA SER A 160 12.09 -11.75 16.61
C SER A 160 13.05 -11.06 17.58
N TYR A 161 12.61 -9.97 18.20
CA TYR A 161 13.40 -9.28 19.23
C TYR A 161 13.26 -10.00 20.58
N ALA A 162 14.39 -10.19 21.27
CA ALA A 162 14.39 -10.80 22.60
C ALA A 162 13.64 -9.89 23.58
N ARG A 163 12.63 -10.43 24.27
CA ARG A 163 11.93 -9.71 25.34
C ARG A 163 12.89 -9.46 26.49
N SER A 164 13.16 -8.19 26.82
CA SER A 164 13.77 -7.87 28.12
C SER A 164 12.77 -8.23 29.22
N GLY A 165 13.22 -8.92 30.28
CA GLY A 165 12.37 -9.27 31.42
C GLY A 165 11.96 -8.07 32.30
N GLU A 166 12.54 -6.90 32.04
CA GLU A 166 12.30 -5.68 32.80
C GLU A 166 11.17 -4.85 32.18
N ARG A 167 10.21 -4.42 33.02
CA ARG A 167 9.13 -3.52 32.62
C ARG A 167 9.65 -2.08 32.65
N ARG A 168 9.55 -1.37 31.53
CA ARG A 168 9.83 0.07 31.44
C ARG A 168 8.84 0.76 30.52
N TRP A 169 8.82 2.09 30.57
CA TRP A 169 8.14 2.90 29.55
C TRP A 169 8.96 2.89 28.27
N TYR A 170 8.27 2.70 27.14
CA TYR A 170 8.85 2.80 25.80
C TYR A 170 8.24 4.00 25.09
N LYS A 171 9.07 4.76 24.40
CA LYS A 171 8.66 5.85 23.53
C LYS A 171 8.79 5.37 22.08
N GLY A 172 7.75 5.50 21.27
CA GLY A 172 7.85 5.15 19.87
C GLY A 172 6.66 5.63 19.08
N ASP A 173 6.73 5.36 17.79
CA ASP A 173 5.70 5.69 16.80
C ASP A 173 5.26 4.41 16.09
N PHE A 174 3.95 4.24 15.94
CA PHE A 174 3.34 3.05 15.35
C PHE A 174 2.87 3.27 13.91
N HIS A 175 2.98 4.49 13.38
CA HIS A 175 2.41 4.84 12.09
C HIS A 175 3.34 5.79 11.33
N SER A 176 4.01 5.29 10.29
CA SER A 176 4.86 6.13 9.43
C SER A 176 5.00 5.58 8.01
N HIS A 177 5.22 6.47 7.05
CA HIS A 177 5.34 6.15 5.63
C HIS A 177 6.70 6.55 5.10
N THR A 178 7.26 5.74 4.22
CA THR A 178 8.52 6.00 3.55
C THR A 178 8.26 6.27 2.08
N PHE A 179 9.33 6.48 1.30
CA PHE A 179 9.20 6.51 -0.16
C PHE A 179 8.67 5.19 -0.75
N HIS A 180 8.53 4.10 0.02
CA HIS A 180 7.88 2.89 -0.48
C HIS A 180 6.38 3.07 -0.73
N SER A 181 5.76 4.13 -0.21
CA SER A 181 4.40 4.56 -0.60
C SER A 181 4.35 6.06 -0.94
N ASP A 182 3.94 6.91 0.00
CA ASP A 182 3.73 8.34 -0.20
C ASP A 182 4.62 9.23 0.71
N GLY A 183 5.41 8.61 1.59
CA GLY A 183 6.38 9.31 2.41
C GLY A 183 7.54 9.88 1.60
N TYR A 184 8.16 10.94 2.12
CA TYR A 184 9.30 11.59 1.47
C TYR A 184 10.65 11.04 1.92
N ASN A 185 10.69 10.33 3.04
CA ASN A 185 11.92 9.93 3.70
C ASN A 185 12.26 8.45 3.46
N SER A 186 13.57 8.17 3.46
CA SER A 186 14.07 6.80 3.51
C SER A 186 13.98 6.21 4.91
N ILE A 187 14.09 4.88 5.02
CA ILE A 187 14.23 4.21 6.32
C ILE A 187 15.50 4.69 7.04
N ASP A 188 16.60 4.92 6.33
CA ASP A 188 17.84 5.45 6.91
C ASP A 188 17.63 6.82 7.56
N GLU A 189 16.93 7.73 6.87
CA GLU A 189 16.62 9.06 7.41
C GLU A 189 15.72 8.97 8.64
N TYR A 190 14.73 8.09 8.60
CA TYR A 190 13.87 7.82 9.76
C TYR A 190 14.63 7.25 10.94
N VAL A 191 15.54 6.29 10.74
CA VAL A 191 16.35 5.72 11.82
C VAL A 191 17.21 6.80 12.49
N VAL A 192 17.83 7.67 11.70
CA VAL A 192 18.63 8.79 12.20
C VAL A 192 17.77 9.74 13.04
N GLU A 193 16.60 10.13 12.53
CA GLU A 193 15.72 11.07 13.20
C GLU A 193 15.08 10.48 14.47
N ALA A 194 14.57 9.25 14.39
CA ALA A 194 14.01 8.52 15.52
C ALA A 194 15.03 8.36 16.65
N SER A 195 16.28 8.04 16.31
CA SER A 195 17.38 7.98 17.27
C SER A 195 17.67 9.36 17.88
N ARG A 196 17.67 10.42 17.06
CA ARG A 196 17.89 11.81 17.51
C ARG A 196 16.85 12.28 18.52
N VAL A 197 15.58 11.91 18.34
CA VAL A 197 14.48 12.28 19.25
C VAL A 197 14.27 11.25 20.36
N GLY A 198 15.11 10.22 20.44
CA GLY A 198 15.13 9.21 21.49
C GLY A 198 13.93 8.27 21.47
N LEU A 199 13.48 7.83 20.29
CA LEU A 199 12.52 6.73 20.19
C LEU A 199 13.22 5.39 20.52
N ASP A 200 12.52 4.53 21.23
CA ASP A 200 12.89 3.13 21.43
C ASP A 200 12.47 2.26 20.23
N PHE A 201 11.40 2.64 19.52
CA PHE A 201 10.90 1.92 18.35
C PHE A 201 10.23 2.85 17.33
N LEU A 202 10.18 2.40 16.09
CA LEU A 202 9.45 3.03 14.98
C LEU A 202 8.81 1.92 14.12
N ALA A 203 7.50 1.98 13.93
CA ALA A 203 6.82 1.15 12.95
C ALA A 203 6.74 1.86 11.61
N ILE A 204 7.05 1.13 10.54
CA ILE A 204 6.92 1.59 9.16
C ILE A 204 5.73 0.83 8.57
N THR A 205 4.77 1.57 8.04
CA THR A 205 3.43 1.10 7.68
C THR A 205 3.03 1.68 6.32
N ASP A 206 3.90 1.54 5.32
CA ASP A 206 3.62 2.03 3.96
C ASP A 206 2.28 1.50 3.42
N HIS A 207 1.59 2.33 2.64
CA HIS A 207 0.25 2.03 2.11
C HIS A 207 0.25 0.80 1.20
N ASN A 208 -0.53 -0.21 1.58
CA ASN A 208 -0.86 -1.38 0.74
C ASN A 208 0.36 -2.11 0.15
N THR A 209 1.52 -2.04 0.81
CA THR A 209 2.76 -2.66 0.31
C THR A 209 3.67 -3.11 1.44
N THR A 210 4.32 -4.26 1.23
CA THR A 210 5.34 -4.80 2.13
C THR A 210 6.75 -4.69 1.55
N SER A 211 6.95 -3.88 0.50
CA SER A 211 8.24 -3.79 -0.18
C SER A 211 9.38 -3.30 0.72
N HIS A 212 9.08 -2.57 1.80
CA HIS A 212 10.06 -2.11 2.79
C HIS A 212 10.47 -3.21 3.80
N PHE A 213 9.76 -4.35 3.86
CA PHE A 213 10.02 -5.41 4.84
C PHE A 213 11.40 -6.03 4.66
N GLU A 214 11.83 -6.20 3.40
CA GLU A 214 13.16 -6.72 3.10
C GLU A 214 14.26 -5.83 3.68
N GLU A 215 14.14 -4.52 3.45
CA GLU A 215 15.13 -3.57 3.95
C GLU A 215 15.19 -3.67 5.47
N ILE A 216 14.06 -3.56 6.17
CA ILE A 216 13.98 -3.73 7.64
C ILE A 216 14.62 -5.05 8.09
N ALA A 217 14.32 -6.17 7.43
CA ALA A 217 14.82 -7.48 7.81
C ALA A 217 16.35 -7.60 7.73
N THR A 218 17.00 -6.86 6.82
CA THR A 218 18.46 -6.91 6.64
C THR A 218 19.22 -5.93 7.56
N ARG A 219 18.54 -4.92 8.09
CA ARG A 219 19.13 -3.86 8.93
C ARG A 219 19.63 -4.32 10.30
N LYS A 220 20.61 -3.61 10.86
CA LYS A 220 21.23 -3.90 12.16
C LYS A 220 21.28 -2.63 13.03
N ASP A 221 20.14 -1.97 13.13
CA ASP A 221 20.01 -0.76 13.94
C ASP A 221 19.75 -1.09 15.41
N ASP A 222 20.14 -0.18 16.31
CA ASP A 222 19.77 -0.26 17.74
C ASP A 222 18.29 0.09 17.96
N LEU A 223 17.72 0.92 17.08
CA LEU A 223 16.30 1.23 17.06
C LEU A 223 15.48 0.00 16.66
N LEU A 224 14.42 -0.29 17.42
CA LEU A 224 13.47 -1.34 17.04
C LEU A 224 12.61 -0.85 15.86
N LEU A 225 12.88 -1.38 14.67
CA LEU A 225 11.99 -1.21 13.52
C LEU A 225 10.91 -2.29 13.52
N ILE A 226 9.65 -1.87 13.43
CA ILE A 226 8.49 -2.77 13.37
C ILE A 226 7.95 -2.74 11.94
N PRO A 227 8.05 -3.83 11.16
CA PRO A 227 7.40 -3.90 9.86
C PRO A 227 5.89 -4.00 10.05
N GLY A 228 5.16 -3.15 9.34
CA GLY A 228 3.71 -3.15 9.27
C GLY A 228 3.23 -2.65 7.92
N GLU A 229 1.92 -2.69 7.71
CA GLU A 229 1.29 -2.22 6.48
C GLU A 229 0.10 -1.37 6.88
N GLU A 230 -0.11 -0.23 6.19
CA GLU A 230 -1.39 0.46 6.27
C GLU A 230 -2.32 -0.08 5.18
N VAL A 231 -3.28 -0.91 5.59
CA VAL A 231 -4.40 -1.34 4.75
C VAL A 231 -5.27 -0.13 4.51
N THR A 232 -5.20 0.39 3.28
CA THR A 232 -5.77 1.66 2.86
C THR A 232 -6.90 1.39 1.87
N THR A 233 -8.11 1.77 2.25
CA THR A 233 -9.32 1.60 1.44
C THR A 233 -10.08 2.92 1.34
N SER A 234 -11.02 3.02 0.41
CA SER A 234 -11.92 4.18 0.31
C SER A 234 -12.85 4.35 1.51
N TRP A 235 -12.99 3.32 2.36
CA TRP A 235 -13.98 3.24 3.45
C TRP A 235 -13.33 3.21 4.85
N GLY A 236 -12.00 3.36 4.91
CA GLY A 236 -11.26 3.33 6.17
C GLY A 236 -9.85 2.79 6.01
N HIS A 237 -8.98 3.22 6.90
CA HIS A 237 -7.58 2.81 6.93
C HIS A 237 -7.29 2.04 8.22
N ALA A 238 -6.39 1.07 8.16
CA ALA A 238 -5.96 0.32 9.33
C ALA A 238 -4.51 -0.12 9.23
N ASN A 239 -3.77 0.05 10.32
CA ASN A 239 -2.45 -0.55 10.43
C ASN A 239 -2.54 -2.01 10.85
N VAL A 240 -1.69 -2.81 10.22
CA VAL A 240 -1.43 -4.19 10.58
C VAL A 240 0.05 -4.35 10.97
N TRP A 241 0.31 -5.04 12.07
CA TRP A 241 1.69 -5.33 12.51
C TRP A 241 1.85 -6.80 12.87
N GLY A 242 3.10 -7.27 12.81
CA GLY A 242 3.47 -8.63 13.24
C GLY A 242 3.27 -9.71 12.17
N LEU A 243 3.06 -9.31 10.92
CA LEU A 243 3.03 -10.23 9.77
C LEU A 243 4.30 -10.07 8.93
N GLY A 244 4.78 -11.17 8.37
CA GLY A 244 5.83 -11.18 7.34
C GLY A 244 5.25 -11.30 5.92
N ALA A 245 3.98 -10.97 5.74
CA ALA A 245 3.25 -11.14 4.49
C ALA A 245 2.31 -9.95 4.25
N TRP A 246 2.02 -9.70 2.98
CA TRP A 246 1.08 -8.69 2.52
C TRP A 246 -0.36 -8.99 2.99
N VAL A 247 -1.08 -7.95 3.38
CA VAL A 247 -2.49 -8.01 3.74
C VAL A 247 -3.31 -7.32 2.65
N ASP A 248 -4.25 -8.06 2.08
CA ASP A 248 -5.07 -7.55 0.99
C ASP A 248 -5.96 -6.39 1.45
N PHE A 249 -6.00 -5.30 0.68
CA PHE A 249 -6.79 -4.10 0.96
C PHE A 249 -8.06 -4.00 0.10
N ARG A 250 -8.24 -4.93 -0.85
CA ARG A 250 -9.26 -4.82 -1.91
C ARG A 250 -10.68 -5.19 -1.46
N CYS A 251 -10.99 -5.07 -0.17
CA CYS A 251 -12.35 -5.23 0.33
C CYS A 251 -13.22 -4.02 -0.01
N THR A 252 -14.51 -4.25 -0.21
CA THR A 252 -15.50 -3.20 -0.55
C THR A 252 -16.69 -3.17 0.40
N ASP A 253 -16.69 -4.03 1.43
CA ASP A 253 -17.77 -4.17 2.39
C ASP A 253 -17.26 -4.72 3.73
N ASP A 254 -18.14 -4.71 4.74
CA ASP A 254 -17.88 -5.28 6.07
C ASP A 254 -17.42 -6.73 6.01
N GLY A 255 -17.98 -7.54 5.09
CA GLY A 255 -17.63 -8.95 4.96
C GLY A 255 -16.18 -9.16 4.48
N GLY A 256 -15.73 -8.34 3.54
CA GLY A 256 -14.35 -8.27 3.09
C GLY A 256 -13.40 -7.81 4.19
N MET A 257 -13.74 -6.72 4.89
CA MET A 257 -12.92 -6.21 5.99
C MET A 257 -12.86 -7.18 7.17
N GLN A 258 -13.95 -7.87 7.51
CA GLN A 258 -13.92 -8.92 8.53
C GLN A 258 -12.97 -10.06 8.15
N ARG A 259 -12.95 -10.49 6.88
CA ARG A 259 -12.00 -11.51 6.41
C ARG A 259 -10.54 -11.05 6.50
N ILE A 260 -10.27 -9.76 6.29
CA ILE A 260 -8.94 -9.17 6.49
C ILE A 260 -8.56 -9.24 7.98
N ILE A 261 -9.45 -8.82 8.87
CA ILE A 261 -9.23 -8.87 10.33
C ILE A 261 -8.97 -10.32 10.78
N ASP A 262 -9.77 -11.27 10.31
CA ASP A 262 -9.61 -12.69 10.62
C ASP A 262 -8.27 -13.22 10.10
N PHE A 263 -7.90 -12.89 8.85
CA PHE A 263 -6.62 -13.25 8.24
C PHE A 263 -5.43 -12.78 9.08
N VAL A 264 -5.50 -11.55 9.59
CA VAL A 264 -4.47 -10.94 10.45
C VAL A 264 -4.38 -11.69 11.79
N HIS A 265 -5.50 -11.93 12.46
CA HIS A 265 -5.54 -12.59 13.75
C HIS A 265 -5.11 -14.06 13.70
N GLU A 266 -5.51 -14.80 12.66
CA GLU A 266 -5.09 -16.19 12.45
C GLU A 266 -3.57 -16.34 12.32
N ARG A 267 -2.89 -15.28 11.89
CA ARG A 267 -1.41 -15.20 11.77
C ARG A 267 -0.74 -14.58 12.99
N GLY A 268 -1.50 -14.27 14.05
CA GLY A 268 -1.00 -13.68 15.28
C GLY A 268 -0.66 -12.19 15.17
N GLY A 269 -1.10 -11.54 14.09
CA GLY A 269 -0.93 -10.10 13.90
C GLY A 269 -1.88 -9.26 14.74
N LEU A 270 -1.59 -7.96 14.76
CA LEU A 270 -2.43 -6.94 15.38
C LEU A 270 -3.06 -6.07 14.30
N PHE A 271 -4.35 -5.79 14.44
CA PHE A 271 -5.11 -4.89 13.56
C PHE A 271 -5.58 -3.66 14.35
N SER A 272 -5.41 -2.48 13.78
CA SER A 272 -5.84 -1.20 14.38
C SER A 272 -6.45 -0.29 13.32
N PRO A 273 -7.74 0.09 13.43
CA PRO A 273 -8.26 1.22 12.67
C PRO A 273 -7.43 2.47 12.94
N ASN A 274 -7.05 3.17 11.86
CA ASN A 274 -6.24 4.37 11.88
C ASN A 274 -7.13 5.61 11.83
N HIS A 275 -6.73 6.62 12.62
CA HIS A 275 -7.26 7.98 12.64
C HIS A 275 -8.72 8.14 12.15
N PRO A 276 -9.71 7.47 12.78
CA PRO A 276 -11.10 7.59 12.35
C PRO A 276 -11.59 9.01 12.68
N LYS A 277 -11.82 9.82 11.65
CA LYS A 277 -12.26 11.23 11.77
C LYS A 277 -12.79 11.76 10.43
N ALA A 278 -13.39 12.93 10.44
CA ALA A 278 -13.88 13.60 9.24
C ALA A 278 -12.80 13.68 8.14
N GLY A 279 -13.15 13.23 6.93
CA GLY A 279 -12.25 13.11 5.77
C GLY A 279 -11.65 11.72 5.58
N TYR A 280 -11.51 10.94 6.65
CA TYR A 280 -11.06 9.54 6.64
C TYR A 280 -11.96 8.71 7.58
N PRO A 281 -13.26 8.59 7.27
CA PRO A 281 -14.17 7.85 8.13
C PRO A 281 -13.79 6.37 8.14
N TRP A 282 -14.04 5.72 9.28
CA TRP A 282 -14.10 4.28 9.34
C TRP A 282 -15.55 3.84 9.13
N GLU A 283 -15.87 3.39 7.92
CA GLU A 283 -17.24 3.03 7.51
C GLU A 283 -17.56 1.54 7.73
N PHE A 284 -16.57 0.74 8.12
CA PHE A 284 -16.76 -0.68 8.41
C PHE A 284 -17.37 -0.90 9.80
N GLU A 285 -18.64 -0.51 9.98
CA GLU A 285 -19.34 -0.57 11.27
C GLU A 285 -19.71 -2.00 11.71
N GLY A 286 -19.83 -2.95 10.78
CA GLY A 286 -20.25 -4.33 11.06
C GLY A 286 -19.13 -5.24 11.57
N VAL A 287 -17.87 -4.80 11.49
CA VAL A 287 -16.70 -5.62 11.77
C VAL A 287 -16.37 -5.68 13.26
N ARG A 288 -15.66 -6.73 13.68
CA ARG A 288 -15.34 -7.01 15.09
C ARG A 288 -13.93 -7.57 15.22
N GLY A 289 -13.40 -7.49 16.44
CA GLY A 289 -12.21 -8.23 16.85
C GLY A 289 -10.93 -7.40 16.96
N TYR A 290 -10.90 -6.16 16.43
CA TYR A 290 -9.81 -5.23 16.72
C TYR A 290 -9.90 -4.75 18.17
N ARG A 291 -8.74 -4.62 18.85
CA ARG A 291 -8.63 -4.31 20.29
C ARG A 291 -7.87 -3.03 20.59
N VAL A 292 -7.45 -2.34 19.53
CA VAL A 292 -6.68 -1.12 19.55
C VAL A 292 -7.18 -0.24 18.42
N THR A 293 -7.01 1.07 18.56
CA THR A 293 -7.27 2.05 17.50
C THR A 293 -6.34 3.24 17.72
N GLU A 294 -6.01 3.94 16.64
CA GLU A 294 -5.22 5.15 16.70
C GLU A 294 -6.09 6.34 17.17
N ALA A 295 -6.01 6.65 18.47
CA ALA A 295 -6.68 7.82 19.03
C ALA A 295 -5.87 9.13 18.87
N TRP A 296 -4.57 9.03 18.58
CA TRP A 296 -3.68 10.18 18.41
C TRP A 296 -2.91 10.02 17.10
N GLN A 297 -3.28 10.80 16.09
CA GLN A 297 -2.56 10.94 14.83
C GLN A 297 -2.07 12.38 14.62
N GLY A 298 -0.77 12.58 14.44
CA GLY A 298 -0.18 13.91 14.24
C GLY A 298 -0.45 14.90 15.39
N PRO A 299 -0.49 16.22 15.13
CA PRO A 299 -0.85 17.22 16.14
C PRO A 299 -2.30 17.05 16.65
N TRP A 300 -2.52 17.05 17.97
CA TRP A 300 -3.83 16.80 18.59
C TRP A 300 -5.00 17.58 17.99
N ARG A 301 -4.76 18.85 17.62
CA ARG A 301 -5.77 19.76 17.04
C ARG A 301 -6.33 19.31 15.68
N LEU A 302 -5.82 18.24 15.08
CA LEU A 302 -6.24 17.71 13.78
C LEU A 302 -7.35 16.66 13.92
N GLY A 303 -8.38 16.94 14.70
CA GLY A 303 -9.57 16.08 14.81
C GLY A 303 -9.40 14.82 15.65
N ASN A 304 -8.34 14.69 16.45
CA ASN A 304 -8.09 13.49 17.26
C ASN A 304 -9.13 13.28 18.38
N GLU A 305 -9.93 14.30 18.70
CA GLU A 305 -11.10 14.15 19.58
C GLU A 305 -12.11 13.15 19.00
N GLU A 306 -12.34 13.17 17.68
CA GLU A 306 -13.25 12.23 17.00
C GLU A 306 -12.71 10.81 17.05
N SER A 307 -11.39 10.65 16.86
CA SER A 307 -10.72 9.35 16.96
C SER A 307 -10.75 8.80 18.40
N ARG A 308 -10.67 9.68 19.41
CA ARG A 308 -10.90 9.31 20.81
C ARG A 308 -12.35 8.91 21.07
N GLU A 309 -13.32 9.67 20.59
CA GLU A 309 -14.74 9.34 20.73
C GLU A 309 -15.12 8.04 20.03
N PHE A 310 -14.51 7.74 18.87
CA PHE A 310 -14.65 6.45 18.19
C PHE A 310 -14.24 5.28 19.08
N TRP A 311 -13.12 5.41 19.81
CA TRP A 311 -12.65 4.38 20.75
C TRP A 311 -13.57 4.17 21.95
N GLU A 312 -14.29 5.21 22.39
CA GLU A 312 -15.13 5.17 23.60
C GLU A 312 -16.52 4.54 23.37
N ARG A 313 -16.87 4.22 22.12
CA ARG A 313 -18.14 3.57 21.72
C ARG A 313 -18.15 2.07 22.02
#